data_AF-A0A1Y1LBG6-F1
#
_entry.id   AF-A0A1Y1LBG6-F1
#
_cell.length_a   1.000
_cell.length_b   1.000
_cell.length_c   1.000
_cell.angle_alpha   90.00
_cell.angle_beta   90.00
_cell.angle_gamma   90.00
#
_symmetry.space_group_name_H-M   'P 1'
#
loop_
_entity.id
_entity.type
_entity.pdbx_description
1 polymer ?
#
loop_
_entity_poly.entity_id
_entity_poly.type
_entity_poly.pdbx_seq_one_letter_code
_entity_poly.pdbx_strand_id
1 'polypeptide(L)'
;DASKKSGQRMVGDVDFEGASKVASVITPVPGGVGPMTVAMLLQNVVEATNLFFEKEKIRKTIPLPLKLKTPVPSDIAISRDQKPKQITRIAAEVGIAPHELEPYGAYKAKVDLDLLKRLDHRRNGRYVVVTGITPTPLGEGKSTTTMGLA
;
A
#
# COMPACT_ATOMS: atom_id res chain seq x y z
N ASP A 1 11.69 -16.04 -43.98
CA ASP A 1 10.87 -15.34 -44.98
C ASP A 1 11.78 -14.45 -45.81
N ALA A 2 11.95 -14.76 -47.09
CA ALA A 2 12.84 -14.02 -48.00
C ALA A 2 12.34 -12.59 -48.30
N SER A 3 11.10 -12.27 -47.94
CA SER A 3 10.50 -10.93 -48.12
C SER A 3 10.91 -9.91 -47.04
N LYS A 4 11.61 -10.33 -45.97
CA LYS A 4 12.10 -9.42 -44.91
C LYS A 4 13.62 -9.41 -44.80
N LYS A 5 14.19 -8.21 -44.61
CA LYS A 5 15.64 -7.96 -44.45
C LYS A 5 16.33 -8.79 -43.34
N SER A 6 15.60 -9.20 -42.29
CA SER A 6 16.14 -10.01 -41.20
C SER A 6 16.08 -11.52 -41.44
N GLY A 7 15.46 -11.98 -42.53
CA GLY A 7 15.20 -13.40 -42.81
C GLY A 7 14.15 -14.06 -41.88
N GLN A 8 13.79 -13.41 -40.77
CA GLN A 8 12.84 -13.90 -39.78
C GLN A 8 11.50 -13.15 -39.87
N ARG A 9 10.39 -13.87 -39.70
CA ARG A 9 9.04 -13.31 -39.62
C ARG A 9 8.47 -13.66 -38.25
N MET A 10 8.10 -12.66 -37.46
CA MET A 10 7.25 -12.90 -36.30
C MET A 10 5.91 -13.43 -36.77
N VAL A 11 5.60 -14.65 -36.37
CA VAL A 11 4.29 -15.28 -36.43
C VAL A 11 3.72 -15.27 -35.02
N GLY A 12 2.42 -15.04 -34.88
CA GLY A 12 1.76 -15.08 -33.57
C GLY A 12 1.78 -16.49 -32.99
N ASP A 13 1.34 -16.62 -31.74
CA ASP A 13 1.41 -17.88 -30.97
C ASP A 13 0.47 -18.99 -31.48
N VAL A 14 -0.42 -18.67 -32.43
CA VAL A 14 -1.47 -19.56 -32.93
C VAL A 14 -1.35 -19.74 -34.44
N ASP A 15 -1.42 -20.99 -34.90
CA ASP A 15 -1.60 -21.31 -36.32
C ASP A 15 -3.01 -20.88 -36.78
N PHE A 16 -3.04 -19.80 -37.56
CA PHE A 16 -4.28 -19.19 -38.01
C PHE A 16 -5.10 -20.14 -38.90
N GLU A 17 -4.46 -20.90 -39.79
CA GLU A 17 -5.17 -21.80 -40.71
C GLU A 17 -5.86 -22.93 -39.94
N GLY A 18 -5.16 -23.56 -38.98
CA GLY A 18 -5.74 -24.57 -38.11
C GLY A 18 -6.87 -24.00 -37.23
N ALA A 19 -6.63 -22.87 -36.57
CA ALA A 19 -7.60 -22.25 -35.66
C ALA A 19 -8.88 -21.80 -36.37
N SER A 20 -8.77 -21.29 -37.61
CA SER A 20 -9.93 -20.82 -38.39
C SER A 20 -11.00 -21.87 -38.69
N LYS A 21 -10.63 -23.15 -38.64
CA LYS A 21 -11.56 -24.26 -38.91
C LYS A 21 -12.41 -24.63 -37.69
N VAL A 22 -11.97 -24.26 -36.49
CA VAL A 22 -12.58 -24.68 -35.22
C VAL A 22 -13.15 -23.50 -34.44
N ALA A 23 -12.56 -22.31 -34.58
CA ALA A 23 -13.02 -21.11 -33.91
C ALA A 23 -14.36 -20.62 -34.48
N SER A 24 -15.35 -20.41 -33.61
CA SER A 24 -16.65 -19.83 -33.98
C SER A 24 -16.55 -18.35 -34.36
N VAL A 25 -15.55 -17.63 -33.82
CA VAL A 25 -15.23 -16.24 -34.12
C VAL A 25 -13.71 -16.06 -34.05
N ILE A 26 -13.13 -15.40 -35.06
CA ILE A 26 -11.75 -14.89 -35.01
C ILE A 26 -11.81 -13.38 -35.11
N THR A 27 -11.19 -12.70 -34.15
CA THR A 27 -11.03 -11.25 -34.19
C THR A 27 -10.00 -10.90 -35.27
N PRO A 28 -10.36 -10.16 -36.33
CA PRO A 28 -9.40 -9.79 -37.36
C PRO A 28 -8.46 -8.74 -36.79
N VAL A 29 -7.17 -9.07 -36.72
CA VAL A 29 -6.11 -8.13 -36.33
C VAL A 29 -5.11 -7.97 -37.48
N PRO A 30 -5.55 -7.43 -38.64
CA PRO A 30 -4.68 -7.29 -39.81
C PRO A 30 -3.54 -6.31 -39.47
N GLY A 31 -2.31 -6.84 -39.39
CA GLY A 31 -1.10 -6.06 -39.08
C GLY A 31 -0.71 -6.01 -37.59
N GLY A 32 -1.42 -6.73 -36.71
CA GLY A 32 -1.16 -6.72 -35.27
C GLY A 32 -1.97 -5.65 -34.52
N VAL A 33 -1.77 -5.57 -33.20
CA VAL A 33 -2.48 -4.59 -32.36
C VAL A 33 -2.16 -3.18 -32.84
N GLY A 34 -3.19 -2.48 -33.33
CA GLY A 34 -3.05 -1.14 -33.87
C GLY A 34 -2.67 -0.11 -32.81
N PRO A 35 -2.19 1.07 -33.20
CA PRO A 35 -1.77 2.13 -32.27
C PRO A 35 -2.90 2.55 -31.32
N MET A 36 -4.16 2.44 -31.74
CA MET A 36 -5.33 2.67 -30.88
C MET A 36 -5.44 1.67 -29.73
N THR A 37 -5.16 0.39 -29.97
CA THR A 37 -5.20 -0.63 -28.90
C THR A 37 -4.07 -0.41 -27.91
N VAL A 38 -2.87 -0.06 -28.40
CA VAL A 38 -1.74 0.31 -27.55
C VAL A 38 -2.09 1.53 -26.70
N ALA A 39 -2.69 2.57 -27.29
CA ALA A 39 -3.12 3.76 -26.58
C ALA A 39 -4.18 3.43 -25.51
N MET A 40 -5.17 2.59 -25.82
CA MET A 40 -6.17 2.14 -24.85
C MET A 40 -5.56 1.35 -23.69
N LEU A 41 -4.60 0.46 -23.95
CA LEU A 41 -3.91 -0.28 -22.89
C LEU A 41 -3.14 0.66 -21.96
N LEU A 42 -2.43 1.64 -22.52
CA LEU A 42 -1.73 2.66 -21.74
C LEU A 42 -2.70 3.52 -20.93
N GLN A 43 -3.83 3.92 -21.53
CA GLN A 43 -4.87 4.66 -20.84
C GLN A 43 -5.43 3.88 -19.65
N ASN A 44 -5.74 2.59 -19.83
CA ASN A 44 -6.21 1.73 -18.74
C ASN A 44 -5.18 1.63 -17.60
N VAL A 45 -3.89 1.54 -17.92
CA VAL A 45 -2.80 1.51 -16.92
C VAL A 45 -2.73 2.83 -16.16
N VAL A 46 -2.84 3.97 -16.84
CA VAL A 46 -2.84 5.31 -16.21
C VAL A 46 -4.06 5.46 -15.31
N GLU A 47 -5.25 5.09 -15.77
CA GLU A 47 -6.48 5.16 -14.98
C GLU A 47 -6.42 4.26 -13.74
N ALA A 48 -5.95 3.01 -13.89
CA ALA A 48 -5.77 2.09 -12.77
C ALA A 48 -4.77 2.63 -11.74
N THR A 49 -3.68 3.22 -12.20
CA THR A 49 -2.66 3.84 -11.33
C THR A 49 -3.23 5.04 -10.58
N ASN A 50 -3.99 5.91 -11.26
CA ASN A 50 -4.64 7.05 -10.63
C ASN A 50 -5.65 6.60 -9.56
N LEU A 51 -6.50 5.62 -9.86
CA LEU A 51 -7.46 5.07 -8.91
C LEU A 51 -6.77 4.44 -7.69
N PHE A 52 -5.68 3.73 -7.91
CA PHE A 52 -4.85 3.19 -6.84
C PHE A 52 -4.28 4.32 -5.97
N PHE A 53 -3.72 5.35 -6.58
CA PHE A 53 -3.14 6.50 -5.88
C PHE A 53 -4.17 7.29 -5.08
N GLU A 54 -5.37 7.52 -5.61
CA GLU A 54 -6.45 8.19 -4.89
C GLU A 54 -6.92 7.38 -3.68
N LYS A 55 -7.03 6.05 -3.81
CA LYS A 55 -7.31 5.16 -2.66
C LYS A 55 -6.22 5.27 -1.58
N GLU A 56 -4.95 5.36 -1.99
CA GLU A 56 -3.84 5.52 -1.05
C GLU A 56 -3.80 6.90 -0.38
N LYS A 57 -4.34 7.96 -1.00
CA LYS A 57 -4.44 9.27 -0.36
C LYS A 57 -5.43 9.30 0.79
N ILE A 58 -6.48 8.47 0.74
CA ILE A 58 -7.57 8.45 1.73
C ILE A 58 -7.28 7.45 2.87
N ARG A 59 -6.00 7.14 3.14
CA ARG A 59 -5.63 6.26 4.26
C ARG A 59 -6.18 6.82 5.57
N LYS A 60 -6.97 5.99 6.26
CA LYS A 60 -7.52 6.28 7.59
C LYS A 60 -7.10 5.17 8.53
N THR A 61 -6.54 5.54 9.66
CA THR A 61 -6.37 4.64 10.80
C THR A 61 -7.71 4.53 11.52
N ILE A 62 -8.13 3.30 11.85
CA ILE A 62 -9.40 3.07 12.56
C ILE A 62 -9.05 2.78 14.01
N PRO A 63 -9.17 3.71 14.97
CA PRO A 63 -8.82 3.42 16.35
C PRO A 63 -9.66 2.28 16.94
N LEU A 64 -9.08 1.50 17.87
CA LEU A 64 -9.83 0.51 18.62
C LEU A 64 -10.83 1.22 19.56
N PRO A 65 -12.01 0.65 19.81
CA PRO A 65 -12.99 1.26 20.70
C PRO A 65 -12.46 1.34 22.13
N LEU A 66 -12.60 2.51 22.74
CA LEU A 66 -12.21 2.76 24.13
C LEU A 66 -13.32 2.35 25.09
N LYS A 67 -12.97 1.61 26.13
CA LYS A 67 -13.88 1.23 27.22
C LYS A 67 -13.44 1.92 28.50
N LEU A 68 -14.08 3.05 28.80
CA LEU A 68 -13.79 3.83 29.99
C LEU A 68 -14.25 3.07 31.24
N LYS A 69 -13.43 3.09 32.29
CA LYS A 69 -13.73 2.50 33.59
C LYS A 69 -13.53 3.54 34.68
N THR A 70 -14.40 3.52 35.69
CA THR A 70 -14.32 4.41 36.86
C THR A 70 -14.45 3.56 38.12
N PRO A 71 -13.48 3.62 39.06
CA PRO A 71 -12.23 4.39 39.02
C PRO A 71 -11.27 3.90 37.91
N VAL A 72 -10.34 4.77 37.50
CA VAL A 72 -9.32 4.44 36.50
C VAL A 72 -8.43 3.32 37.05
N PRO A 73 -8.29 2.17 36.35
CA PRO A 73 -7.41 1.10 36.80
C PRO A 73 -5.93 1.47 36.72
N SER A 74 -5.06 0.70 37.39
CA SER A 74 -3.60 0.84 37.23
C SER A 74 -3.15 0.58 35.78
N ASP A 75 -2.07 1.23 35.35
CA ASP A 75 -1.49 1.09 34.00
C ASP A 75 -1.26 -0.37 33.57
N ILE A 76 -0.75 -1.21 34.48
CA ILE A 76 -0.52 -2.63 34.19
C ILE A 76 -1.82 -3.41 33.95
N ALA A 77 -2.89 -3.06 34.67
CA ALA A 77 -4.20 -3.67 34.46
C ALA A 77 -4.80 -3.24 33.12
N ILE A 78 -4.66 -1.96 32.76
CA ILE A 78 -5.06 -1.44 31.45
C ILE A 78 -4.29 -2.15 30.34
N SER A 79 -2.97 -2.25 30.46
CA SER A 79 -2.10 -2.90 29.47
C SER A 79 -2.45 -4.38 29.24
N ARG A 80 -2.72 -5.13 30.32
CA ARG A 80 -3.07 -6.57 30.23
C ARG A 80 -4.48 -6.83 29.70
N ASP A 81 -5.44 -5.93 29.95
CA ASP A 81 -6.84 -6.07 29.48
C ASP A 81 -6.97 -5.68 27.99
N GLN A 82 -6.05 -4.86 27.48
CA GLN A 82 -6.05 -4.42 26.09
C GLN A 82 -5.71 -5.54 25.11
N LYS A 83 -6.46 -5.59 24.00
CA LYS A 83 -6.20 -6.49 22.87
C LYS A 83 -5.78 -5.67 21.65
N PRO A 84 -4.46 -5.47 21.44
CA PRO A 84 -3.97 -4.65 20.34
C PRO A 84 -4.31 -5.26 18.97
N LYS A 85 -4.40 -4.41 17.95
CA LYS A 85 -4.45 -4.87 16.56
C LYS A 85 -3.15 -5.58 16.21
N GLN A 86 -3.22 -6.57 15.32
CA GLN A 86 -2.02 -7.14 14.72
C GLN A 86 -1.20 -6.05 14.01
N ILE A 87 0.11 -6.11 14.15
CA ILE A 87 1.02 -5.09 13.59
C ILE A 87 0.91 -5.00 12.06
N THR A 88 0.61 -6.11 11.40
CA THR A 88 0.36 -6.19 9.95
C THR A 88 -0.87 -5.37 9.52
N ARG A 89 -1.92 -5.33 10.34
CA ARG A 89 -3.11 -4.49 10.08
C ARG A 89 -2.79 -3.01 10.24
N ILE A 90 -2.04 -2.66 11.29
CA ILE A 90 -1.60 -1.28 11.54
C ILE A 90 -0.72 -0.81 10.37
N ALA A 91 0.25 -1.63 9.96
CA ALA A 91 1.14 -1.35 8.83
C ALA A 91 0.37 -1.07 7.53
N ALA A 92 -0.65 -1.89 7.23
CA ALA A 92 -1.52 -1.68 6.08
C ALA A 92 -2.33 -0.37 6.16
N GLU A 93 -2.87 -0.03 7.34
CA GLU A 93 -3.64 1.22 7.55
C GLU A 93 -2.79 2.48 7.34
N VAL A 94 -1.51 2.45 7.74
CA VAL A 94 -0.57 3.56 7.49
C VAL A 94 0.10 3.48 6.11
N GLY A 95 -0.05 2.35 5.42
CA GLY A 95 0.41 2.08 4.06
C GLY A 95 1.90 1.78 3.93
N ILE A 96 2.41 1.01 4.89
CA ILE A 96 3.65 0.23 4.76
C ILE A 96 3.31 -1.04 3.96
N ALA A 97 4.09 -1.33 2.93
CA ALA A 97 3.86 -2.50 2.10
C ALA A 97 4.30 -3.79 2.84
N PRO A 98 3.70 -4.95 2.55
CA PRO A 98 4.03 -6.20 3.24
C PRO A 98 5.51 -6.60 3.17
N HIS A 99 6.19 -6.28 2.07
CA HIS A 99 7.62 -6.58 1.87
C HIS A 99 8.56 -5.62 2.60
N GLU A 100 8.03 -4.49 3.10
CA GLU A 100 8.79 -3.50 3.88
C GLU A 100 8.63 -3.72 5.39
N LEU A 101 7.86 -4.74 5.80
CA LEU A 101 7.56 -5.03 7.18
C LEU A 101 8.16 -6.37 7.57
N GLU A 102 8.97 -6.38 8.62
CA GLU A 102 9.53 -7.60 9.21
C GLU A 102 8.88 -7.86 10.58
N PRO A 103 7.89 -8.76 10.70
CA PRO A 103 7.18 -9.00 11.95
C PRO A 103 8.00 -9.77 12.98
N TYR A 104 7.92 -9.35 14.24
CA TYR A 104 8.47 -10.01 15.42
C TYR A 104 7.33 -10.40 16.35
N GLY A 105 6.68 -11.52 16.03
CA GLY A 105 5.41 -11.93 16.63
C GLY A 105 4.23 -11.10 16.10
N ALA A 106 3.11 -11.14 16.81
CA ALA A 106 1.84 -10.58 16.30
C ALA A 106 1.73 -9.05 16.37
N TYR A 107 2.49 -8.40 17.27
CA TYR A 107 2.24 -7.01 17.69
C TYR A 107 3.45 -6.09 17.57
N LYS A 108 4.57 -6.58 17.02
CA LYS A 108 5.81 -5.81 16.85
C LYS A 108 6.40 -6.14 15.49
N ALA A 109 7.06 -5.17 14.86
CA ALA A 109 7.73 -5.35 13.58
C ALA A 109 8.86 -4.32 13.44
N LYS A 110 9.83 -4.61 12.59
CA LYS A 110 10.73 -3.60 12.03
C LYS A 110 10.22 -3.18 10.65
N VAL A 111 10.59 -1.98 10.24
CA VAL A 111 10.25 -1.43 8.92
C VAL A 111 11.55 -1.22 8.15
N ASP A 112 11.59 -1.68 6.90
CA ASP A 112 12.70 -1.44 5.98
C ASP A 112 12.78 0.04 5.60
N LEU A 113 13.98 0.63 5.67
CA LEU A 113 14.21 2.05 5.36
C LEU A 113 14.10 2.36 3.86
N ASP A 114 14.14 1.36 2.98
CA ASP A 114 13.88 1.55 1.55
C ASP A 114 12.48 2.14 1.27
N LEU A 115 11.56 2.05 2.24
CA LEU A 115 10.27 2.75 2.15
C LEU A 115 10.43 4.26 1.92
N LEU A 116 11.49 4.88 2.47
CA LEU A 116 11.71 6.32 2.35
C LEU A 116 11.97 6.72 0.89
N LYS A 117 12.72 5.88 0.14
CA LYS A 117 12.95 6.08 -1.29
C LYS A 117 11.66 5.96 -2.08
N ARG A 118 10.81 4.96 -1.75
CA ARG A 118 9.50 4.78 -2.39
C ARG A 118 8.57 5.97 -2.15
N LEU A 119 8.63 6.56 -0.96
CA LEU A 119 7.76 7.66 -0.54
C LEU A 119 8.33 9.05 -0.82
N ASP A 120 9.49 9.17 -1.48
CA ASP A 120 10.17 10.45 -1.76
C ASP A 120 9.31 11.42 -2.61
N HIS A 121 8.40 10.87 -3.41
CA HIS A 121 7.42 11.64 -4.19
C HIS A 121 6.35 12.35 -3.32
N ARG A 122 6.26 12.03 -2.02
CA ARG A 122 5.25 12.58 -1.11
C ARG A 122 5.79 13.76 -0.31
N ARG A 123 4.92 14.73 -0.06
CA ARG A 123 5.24 15.83 0.88
C ARG A 123 5.25 15.30 2.31
N ASN A 124 6.19 15.81 3.12
CA ASN A 124 6.25 15.52 4.54
C ASN A 124 4.94 15.90 5.24
N GLY A 125 4.57 15.08 6.23
CA GLY A 125 3.46 15.37 7.14
C GLY A 125 3.75 16.56 8.06
N ARG A 126 2.77 16.93 8.88
CA ARG A 126 2.98 17.93 9.94
C ARG A 126 3.83 17.31 11.04
N TYR A 127 4.85 18.04 11.49
CA TYR A 127 5.68 17.65 12.62
C TYR A 127 5.27 18.46 13.85
N VAL A 128 4.83 17.78 14.90
CA VAL A 128 4.39 18.38 16.16
C VAL A 128 5.35 17.97 17.27
N VAL A 129 5.95 18.96 17.93
CA VAL A 129 6.87 18.73 19.05
C VAL A 129 6.12 18.96 20.37
N VAL A 130 6.03 17.92 21.19
CA VAL A 130 5.52 18.03 22.56
C VAL A 130 6.70 18.25 23.50
N THR A 131 6.70 19.38 24.22
CA THR A 131 7.71 19.72 25.22
C THR A 131 7.05 19.91 26.58
N GLY A 132 7.85 20.01 27.64
CA GLY A 132 7.37 20.38 28.96
C GLY A 132 8.39 21.23 29.70
N ILE A 133 7.99 21.71 30.87
CA ILE A 133 8.83 22.48 31.78
C ILE A 133 9.95 21.60 32.38
N THR A 134 10.88 22.24 33.11
CA THR A 134 11.90 21.55 33.91
C THR A 134 11.27 20.47 34.79
N PRO A 135 11.84 19.25 34.83
CA PRO A 135 11.29 18.16 35.63
C PRO A 135 11.09 18.52 37.11
N THR A 136 9.94 18.13 37.65
CA THR A 136 9.48 18.32 39.02
C THR A 136 9.12 16.96 39.62
N PRO A 137 9.14 16.80 40.96
CA PRO A 137 8.75 15.56 41.61
C PRO A 137 7.29 15.12 41.37
N LEU A 138 6.42 16.04 40.97
CA LEU A 138 4.99 15.77 40.71
C LEU A 138 4.75 15.08 39.36
N GLY A 139 5.75 15.11 38.45
CA GLY A 139 5.66 14.55 37.11
C GLY A 139 4.80 15.41 36.16
N GLU A 140 5.31 15.71 34.96
CA GLU A 140 4.63 16.61 34.01
C GLU A 140 3.73 15.87 33.01
N GLY A 141 3.79 14.53 32.97
CA GLY A 141 2.97 13.73 32.05
C GLY A 141 3.30 13.89 30.56
N LYS A 142 4.48 14.39 30.20
CA LYS A 142 4.89 14.65 28.79
C LYS A 142 4.63 13.47 27.84
N SER A 143 5.01 12.26 28.24
CA SER A 143 4.81 11.05 27.43
C SER A 143 3.32 10.69 27.29
N THR A 144 2.55 10.82 28.37
CA THR A 144 1.10 10.61 28.36
C THR A 144 0.39 11.59 27.44
N THR A 145 0.75 12.87 27.49
CA THR A 145 0.24 13.91 26.58
C THR A 145 0.60 13.60 25.14
N THR A 146 1.83 13.12 24.88
CA THR A 146 2.26 12.75 23.52
C THR A 146 1.43 11.59 22.96
N MET A 147 1.16 10.56 23.78
CA MET A 147 0.32 9.43 23.36
C MET A 147 -1.16 9.78 23.23
N GLY A 148 -1.66 10.72 24.03
CA GLY A 148 -3.07 11.17 23.99
C GLY A 148 -3.39 12.20 22.90
N LEU A 149 -2.37 12.90 22.38
CA LEU A 149 -2.52 13.87 21.29
C LEU A 149 -2.64 13.20 19.91
N ALA A 150 -2.00 12.03 19.74
CA ALA A 150 -1.94 11.27 18.49
C ALA A 150 -3.26 10.57 18.15
#